data_AF-A0A845S3V5-F1
#
_entry.id   AF-A0A845S3V5-F1
#
_cell.length_a   1.000
_cell.length_b   1.000
_cell.length_c   1.000
_cell.angle_alpha   90.00
_cell.angle_beta   90.00
_cell.angle_gamma   90.00
#
_symmetry.space_group_name_H-M   'P 1'
#
loop_
_entity.id
_entity.type
_entity.pdbx_description
1 polymer ?
#
loop_
_entity_poly.entity_id
_entity_poly.type
_entity_poly.pdbx_seq_one_letter_code
_entity_poly.pdbx_strand_id
1 'polypeptide(L)'
;MSNTPLLDKIKNPQDLKKLQVSELKALATELRAELVDAVSVTGGHLGAGLGVVELTIAIHYLFDTPKDRLVWDVGHQAYPHKILTERRDRIRTLRKGGGLSGFTKRSESIYDPFGAAHSSTSISASLGMAVARDLDDRNNNVIAVIGDGAMSAGMAYEAMNNAGSMK
;
A
#
# COMPACT_ATOMS: atom_id res chain seq x y z
N MET A 1 8.80 3.15 22.70
CA MET A 1 8.37 2.20 21.66
C MET A 1 7.07 1.58 22.13
N SER A 2 6.06 1.61 21.27
CA SER A 2 4.77 0.98 21.52
C SER A 2 4.93 -0.54 21.70
N ASN A 3 4.19 -1.14 22.63
CA ASN A 3 4.15 -2.60 22.80
C ASN A 3 3.32 -3.22 21.66
N THR A 4 3.95 -4.02 20.79
CA THR A 4 3.32 -4.52 19.55
C THR A 4 3.62 -6.00 19.27
N PRO A 5 3.19 -6.92 20.15
CA PRO A 5 3.59 -8.32 20.08
C PRO A 5 3.11 -9.07 18.82
N LEU A 6 2.03 -8.66 18.17
CA LEU A 6 1.59 -9.24 16.89
C LEU A 6 2.39 -8.67 15.73
N LEU A 7 2.55 -7.35 15.69
CA LEU A 7 3.31 -6.68 14.63
C LEU A 7 4.81 -7.04 14.66
N ASP A 8 5.35 -7.40 15.82
CA ASP A 8 6.74 -7.85 15.96
C ASP A 8 7.02 -9.16 15.22
N LYS A 9 5.98 -10.01 15.10
CA LYS A 9 6.01 -11.28 14.37
C LYS A 9 5.88 -11.11 12.85
N ILE A 10 5.53 -9.93 12.38
CA ILE A 10 5.32 -9.64 10.96
C ILE A 10 6.59 -9.01 10.39
N LYS A 11 7.28 -9.75 9.50
CA LYS A 11 8.39 -9.20 8.70
C LYS A 11 7.97 -8.92 7.27
N ASN A 12 7.05 -9.71 6.73
CA ASN A 12 6.53 -9.57 5.38
C ASN A 12 5.04 -9.98 5.31
N PRO A 13 4.36 -9.79 4.16
CA PRO A 13 2.96 -10.17 3.98
C PRO A 13 2.63 -11.65 4.25
N GLN A 14 3.58 -12.58 4.08
CA GLN A 14 3.32 -14.00 4.36
C GLN A 14 3.15 -14.28 5.86
N ASP A 15 3.74 -13.46 6.72
CA ASP A 15 3.54 -13.57 8.16
C ASP A 15 2.13 -13.13 8.58
N LEU A 16 1.51 -12.17 7.88
CA LEU A 16 0.11 -11.80 8.14
C LEU A 16 -0.82 -12.99 7.93
N LYS A 17 -0.59 -13.78 6.88
CA LYS A 17 -1.43 -14.93 6.51
C LYS A 17 -1.40 -16.05 7.55
N LYS A 18 -0.43 -16.05 8.47
CA LYS A 18 -0.32 -17.02 9.57
C LYS A 18 -1.19 -16.65 10.77
N LEU A 19 -1.68 -15.42 10.83
CA LEU A 19 -2.56 -14.97 11.91
C LEU A 19 -3.99 -15.49 11.71
N GLN A 20 -4.65 -15.76 12.83
CA GLN A 20 -6.09 -16.00 12.82
C GLN A 20 -6.83 -14.69 12.49
N VAL A 21 -7.97 -14.80 11.81
CA VAL A 21 -8.79 -13.63 11.45
C VAL A 21 -9.19 -12.80 12.68
N SER A 22 -9.40 -13.46 13.83
CA SER A 22 -9.70 -12.82 15.12
C SER A 22 -8.56 -11.92 15.64
N GLU A 23 -7.32 -12.20 15.25
CA GLU A 23 -6.14 -11.41 15.66
C GLU A 23 -5.96 -10.14 14.81
N LEU A 24 -6.59 -10.05 13.64
CA LEU A 24 -6.40 -8.91 12.72
C LEU A 24 -6.86 -7.58 13.30
N LYS A 25 -7.87 -7.59 14.16
CA LYS A 25 -8.33 -6.37 14.86
C LYS A 25 -7.28 -5.86 15.85
N ALA A 26 -6.63 -6.77 16.59
CA ALA A 26 -5.55 -6.41 17.50
C ALA A 26 -4.31 -5.94 16.72
N LEU A 27 -3.98 -6.60 15.61
CA LEU A 27 -2.93 -6.16 14.69
C LEU A 27 -3.18 -4.73 14.19
N ALA A 28 -4.42 -4.39 13.82
CA ALA A 28 -4.77 -3.04 13.37
C ALA A 28 -4.53 -1.99 14.47
N THR A 29 -4.81 -2.31 15.74
CA THR A 29 -4.48 -1.45 16.87
C THR A 29 -2.98 -1.24 17.01
N GLU A 30 -2.18 -2.31 16.93
CA GLU A 30 -0.72 -2.22 17.01
C GLU A 30 -0.10 -1.46 15.85
N LEU A 31 -0.56 -1.72 14.61
CA LEU A 31 -0.10 -1.03 13.41
C LEU A 31 -0.43 0.47 13.45
N ARG A 32 -1.60 0.83 13.98
CA ARG A 32 -1.98 2.22 14.23
C ARG A 32 -1.05 2.89 15.25
N ALA A 33 -0.72 2.20 16.35
CA ALA A 33 0.21 2.71 17.35
C ALA A 33 1.63 2.90 16.78
N GLU A 34 2.14 1.95 15.99
CA GLU A 34 3.43 2.07 15.30
C GLU A 34 3.45 3.24 14.32
N LEU A 35 2.36 3.45 13.57
CA LEU A 35 2.23 4.56 12.63
C LEU A 35 2.29 5.92 13.34
N VAL A 36 1.53 6.08 14.44
CA VAL A 36 1.53 7.32 15.23
C VAL A 36 2.92 7.58 15.82
N ASP A 37 3.56 6.57 16.42
CA ASP A 37 4.91 6.67 16.98
C ASP A 37 5.92 7.09 15.89
N ALA A 38 5.94 6.41 14.75
CA ALA A 38 6.84 6.71 13.65
C ALA A 38 6.68 8.13 13.10
N VAL A 39 5.44 8.54 12.81
CA VAL A 39 5.15 9.83 12.20
C VAL A 39 5.35 10.99 13.17
N SER A 40 5.23 10.77 14.48
CA SER A 40 5.57 11.78 15.49
C SER A 40 7.04 12.24 15.42
N VAL A 41 7.93 11.37 14.92
CA VAL A 41 9.37 11.65 14.78
C VAL A 41 9.71 12.29 13.44
N THR A 42 9.02 11.93 12.36
CA THR A 42 9.36 12.36 10.99
C THR A 42 8.46 13.46 10.44
N GLY A 43 7.27 13.66 11.02
CA GLY A 43 6.16 14.34 10.36
C GLY A 43 5.64 13.55 9.15
N GLY A 44 4.66 14.11 8.44
CA GLY A 44 4.10 13.54 7.21
C GLY A 44 2.60 13.26 7.28
N HIS A 45 2.11 12.40 6.39
CA HIS A 45 0.68 12.20 6.11
C HIS A 45 0.01 11.24 7.11
N LEU A 46 -0.08 11.64 8.39
CA LEU A 46 -0.63 10.80 9.44
C LEU A 46 -2.10 10.40 9.18
N GLY A 47 -2.97 11.38 8.94
CA GLY A 47 -4.41 11.14 8.79
C GLY A 47 -4.75 10.19 7.65
N ALA A 48 -4.09 10.35 6.50
CA ALA A 48 -4.29 9.49 5.35
C ALA A 48 -3.88 8.02 5.63
N GLY A 49 -2.73 7.81 6.29
CA GLY A 49 -2.28 6.49 6.69
C GLY A 49 -3.19 5.83 7.74
N LEU A 50 -3.68 6.59 8.71
CA LEU A 50 -4.58 6.08 9.75
C LEU A 50 -5.92 5.57 9.19
N GLY A 51 -6.40 6.20 8.11
CA GLY A 51 -7.66 5.84 7.47
C GLY A 51 -7.63 4.56 6.65
N VAL A 52 -6.45 4.02 6.35
CA VAL A 52 -6.30 2.80 5.53
C VAL A 52 -5.65 1.62 6.25
N VAL A 53 -5.43 1.70 7.56
CA VAL A 53 -4.78 0.62 8.35
C VAL A 53 -5.46 -0.73 8.12
N GLU A 54 -6.77 -0.80 8.31
CA GLU A 54 -7.55 -2.03 8.16
C GLU A 54 -7.59 -2.49 6.70
N LEU A 55 -7.74 -1.56 5.75
CA LEU A 55 -7.72 -1.86 4.32
C LEU A 55 -6.37 -2.47 3.90
N THR A 56 -5.26 -1.88 4.35
CA THR A 56 -3.93 -2.40 4.08
C THR A 56 -3.74 -3.81 4.63
N ILE A 57 -4.18 -4.06 5.87
CA ILE A 57 -4.12 -5.41 6.47
C ILE A 57 -4.93 -6.39 5.63
N ALA A 58 -6.18 -6.06 5.31
CA ALA A 58 -7.06 -6.92 4.53
C ALA A 58 -6.47 -7.25 3.15
N ILE A 59 -5.91 -6.26 2.45
CA ILE A 59 -5.28 -6.48 1.15
C ILE A 59 -4.09 -7.43 1.27
N HIS A 60 -3.16 -7.19 2.20
CA HIS A 60 -1.99 -8.06 2.34
C HIS A 60 -2.30 -9.44 2.94
N TYR A 61 -3.40 -9.56 3.66
CA TYR A 61 -3.89 -10.86 4.16
C TYR A 61 -4.49 -11.71 3.03
N LEU A 62 -5.28 -11.10 2.14
CA LEU A 62 -6.01 -11.81 1.09
C LEU A 62 -5.18 -12.01 -0.20
N PHE A 63 -4.40 -11.01 -0.60
CA PHE A 63 -3.65 -11.02 -1.85
C PHE A 63 -2.20 -11.45 -1.65
N ASP A 64 -1.57 -11.94 -2.71
CA ASP A 64 -0.22 -12.46 -2.69
C ASP A 64 0.80 -11.46 -3.25
N THR A 65 0.97 -10.32 -2.58
CA THR A 65 1.99 -9.33 -2.96
C THR A 65 3.40 -9.89 -2.68
N PRO A 66 4.38 -9.72 -3.59
CA PRO A 66 4.39 -8.84 -4.76
C PRO A 66 3.99 -9.50 -6.10
N LYS A 67 3.58 -10.79 -6.08
CA LYS A 67 3.04 -11.47 -7.28
C LYS A 67 1.79 -10.75 -7.76
N ASP A 68 0.86 -10.51 -6.84
CA ASP A 68 -0.24 -9.57 -7.03
C ASP A 68 0.28 -8.13 -6.96
N ARG A 69 -0.23 -7.28 -7.85
CA ARG A 69 0.20 -5.88 -7.96
C ARG A 69 -0.74 -4.98 -7.18
N LEU A 70 -0.22 -4.31 -6.16
CA LEU A 70 -0.94 -3.30 -5.38
C LEU A 70 -0.43 -1.90 -5.73
N VAL A 71 -1.30 -1.07 -6.28
CA VAL A 71 -0.99 0.32 -6.65
C VAL A 71 -1.77 1.27 -5.75
N TRP A 72 -1.05 2.10 -5.00
CA TRP A 72 -1.62 3.17 -4.20
C TRP A 72 -1.61 4.48 -4.99
N ASP A 73 -2.77 5.08 -5.25
CA ASP A 73 -2.85 6.41 -5.85
C ASP A 73 -2.30 7.47 -4.91
N VAL A 74 -1.50 8.42 -5.42
CA VAL A 74 -0.67 9.36 -4.64
C VAL A 74 0.38 8.67 -3.76
N GLY A 75 0.04 7.62 -3.01
CA GLY A 75 0.95 6.87 -2.14
C GLY A 75 1.15 7.47 -0.74
N HIS A 76 0.58 8.64 -0.45
CA HIS A 76 0.72 9.31 0.85
C HIS A 76 0.08 8.57 2.02
N GLN A 77 -0.91 7.73 1.74
CA GLN A 77 -1.62 6.85 2.67
C GLN A 77 -0.89 5.52 2.89
N ALA A 78 0.17 5.21 2.14
CA ALA A 78 0.78 3.89 2.09
C ALA A 78 1.78 3.60 3.23
N TYR A 79 1.76 4.36 4.34
CA TYR A 79 2.68 4.11 5.46
C TYR A 79 2.43 2.76 6.16
N PRO A 80 1.18 2.35 6.46
CA PRO A 80 0.91 0.99 6.94
C PRO A 80 1.43 -0.07 5.96
N HIS A 81 1.29 0.18 4.66
CA HIS A 81 1.79 -0.73 3.62
C HIS A 81 3.30 -0.90 3.73
N LYS A 82 4.06 0.20 3.85
CA LYS A 82 5.52 0.15 4.06
C LYS A 82 5.90 -0.64 5.31
N ILE A 83 5.20 -0.41 6.44
CA ILE A 83 5.45 -1.13 7.70
C ILE A 83 5.29 -2.64 7.51
N LEU A 84 4.23 -3.09 6.85
CA LEU A 84 3.92 -4.51 6.64
C LEU A 84 4.75 -5.18 5.53
N THR A 85 5.53 -4.42 4.79
CA THR A 85 6.32 -4.89 3.65
C THR A 85 7.80 -4.56 3.86
N GLU A 86 8.37 -5.16 4.91
CA GLU A 86 9.82 -5.24 5.18
C GLU A 86 10.51 -3.90 5.51
N ARG A 87 9.75 -2.83 5.77
CA ARG A 87 10.32 -1.48 6.01
C ARG A 87 9.99 -0.89 7.38
N ARG A 88 9.50 -1.71 8.31
CA ARG A 88 9.15 -1.27 9.68
C ARG A 88 10.33 -0.67 10.44
N ASP A 89 11.50 -1.28 10.37
CA ASP A 89 12.74 -0.81 11.02
C ASP A 89 13.17 0.56 10.47
N ARG A 90 12.97 0.80 9.17
CA ARG A 90 13.33 2.03 8.48
C ARG A 90 12.24 3.10 8.52
N ILE A 91 11.06 2.82 9.08
CA ILE A 91 9.90 3.73 8.99
C ILE A 91 10.16 5.11 9.60
N ARG A 92 11.03 5.19 10.62
CA ARG A 92 11.45 6.43 11.30
C ARG A 92 12.42 7.29 10.46
N THR A 93 12.75 6.85 9.25
CA THR A 93 13.52 7.59 8.24
C THR A 93 12.64 8.20 7.15
N LEU A 94 11.31 8.04 7.21
CA LEU A 94 10.37 8.61 6.25
C LEU A 94 10.67 10.09 5.97
N ARG A 95 10.71 10.44 4.68
CA ARG A 95 10.91 11.81 4.15
C ARG A 95 12.24 12.46 4.54
N LYS A 96 13.20 11.71 5.09
CA LYS A 96 14.56 12.19 5.37
C LYS A 96 15.48 11.87 4.20
N GLY A 97 16.53 12.68 4.00
CA GLY A 97 17.58 12.38 3.01
C GLY A 97 18.20 11.00 3.26
N GLY A 98 18.29 10.17 2.22
CA GLY A 98 18.75 8.78 2.32
C GLY A 98 17.76 7.81 3.00
N GLY A 99 16.62 8.30 3.48
CA GLY A 99 15.57 7.51 4.12
C GLY A 99 14.49 7.03 3.15
N LEU A 100 13.38 6.55 3.72
CA LEU A 100 12.21 6.11 2.94
C LEU A 100 11.48 7.31 2.30
N SER A 101 10.98 7.10 1.08
CA SER A 101 10.07 8.02 0.41
C SER A 101 8.76 8.17 1.18
N GLY A 102 8.17 9.36 1.16
CA GLY A 102 6.82 9.62 1.68
C GLY A 102 5.69 9.04 0.83
N PHE A 103 6.04 8.38 -0.29
CA PHE A 103 5.11 7.74 -1.23
C PHE A 103 5.65 6.36 -1.63
N THR A 104 4.86 5.57 -2.35
CA THR A 104 5.38 4.33 -2.95
C THR A 104 6.46 4.67 -3.98
N LYS A 105 7.53 3.87 -4.03
CA LYS A 105 8.66 4.10 -4.92
C LYS A 105 9.21 2.77 -5.42
N ARG A 106 9.16 2.57 -6.73
CA ARG A 106 9.59 1.32 -7.41
C ARG A 106 11.00 0.87 -7.06
N SER A 107 11.94 1.81 -6.96
CA SER A 107 13.34 1.50 -6.62
C SER A 107 13.56 1.26 -5.12
N GLU A 108 12.54 1.49 -4.27
CA GLU A 108 12.63 1.32 -2.82
C GLU A 108 12.19 -0.08 -2.38
N SER A 109 11.21 -0.68 -3.06
CA SER A 109 10.64 -1.97 -2.68
C SER A 109 9.98 -2.69 -3.84
N ILE A 110 10.09 -4.03 -3.84
CA ILE A 110 9.36 -4.91 -4.77
C ILE A 110 7.84 -4.86 -4.57
N TYR A 111 7.38 -4.41 -3.40
CA TYR A 111 5.97 -4.25 -3.06
C TYR A 111 5.38 -2.93 -3.58
N ASP A 112 6.19 -2.05 -4.19
CA ASP A 112 5.79 -0.76 -4.75
C ASP A 112 5.85 -0.81 -6.30
N PRO A 113 4.96 -1.55 -6.99
CA PRO A 113 5.06 -1.77 -8.44
C PRO A 113 4.91 -0.48 -9.26
N PHE A 114 4.30 0.55 -8.67
CA PHE A 114 4.14 1.88 -9.26
C PHE A 114 4.50 2.96 -8.26
N GLY A 115 5.23 3.98 -8.73
CA GLY A 115 5.53 5.18 -7.95
C GLY A 115 4.57 6.28 -8.35
N ALA A 116 3.77 6.77 -7.42
CA ALA A 116 2.88 7.91 -7.62
C ALA A 116 3.14 8.98 -6.55
N ALA A 117 2.83 10.22 -6.89
CA ALA A 117 2.79 11.38 -6.00
C ALA A 117 1.75 12.36 -6.53
N HIS A 118 1.72 12.56 -7.87
CA HIS A 118 0.55 13.08 -8.53
C HIS A 118 -0.62 12.08 -8.45
N SER A 119 -1.82 12.61 -8.25
CA SER A 119 -3.03 11.83 -8.09
C SER A 119 -3.57 11.29 -9.42
N SER A 120 -4.52 10.38 -9.32
CA SER A 120 -5.41 9.92 -10.39
C SER A 120 -4.74 9.01 -11.43
N THR A 121 -3.53 8.56 -11.15
CA THR A 121 -2.70 7.76 -12.07
C THR A 121 -2.85 6.25 -11.85
N SER A 122 -3.36 5.83 -10.69
CA SER A 122 -3.37 4.42 -10.26
C SER A 122 -4.19 3.51 -11.17
N ILE A 123 -5.38 3.94 -11.61
CA ILE A 123 -6.29 3.12 -12.43
C ILE A 123 -5.67 2.85 -13.80
N SER A 124 -5.13 3.89 -14.45
CA SER A 124 -4.47 3.76 -15.75
C SER A 124 -3.25 2.85 -15.68
N ALA A 125 -2.40 3.06 -14.67
CA ALA A 125 -1.23 2.21 -14.45
C ALA A 125 -1.62 0.75 -14.17
N SER A 126 -2.66 0.53 -13.36
CA SER A 126 -3.18 -0.80 -13.02
C SER A 126 -3.78 -1.49 -14.25
N LEU A 127 -4.50 -0.77 -15.11
CA LEU A 127 -5.01 -1.30 -16.37
C LEU A 127 -3.86 -1.80 -17.25
N GLY A 128 -2.80 -0.99 -17.42
CA GLY A 128 -1.61 -1.41 -18.17
C GLY A 128 -0.95 -2.66 -17.58
N MET A 129 -0.87 -2.78 -16.26
CA MET A 129 -0.36 -3.99 -15.59
C MET A 129 -1.26 -5.21 -15.81
N ALA A 130 -2.59 -5.03 -15.83
CA ALA A 130 -3.54 -6.10 -16.10
C ALA A 130 -3.45 -6.60 -17.55
N VAL A 131 -3.36 -5.66 -18.52
CA VAL A 131 -3.15 -6.00 -19.94
C VAL A 131 -1.84 -6.75 -20.14
N ALA A 132 -0.74 -6.27 -19.55
CA ALA A 132 0.55 -6.95 -19.64
C ALA A 132 0.52 -8.35 -19.00
N ARG A 133 -0.19 -8.51 -17.87
CA ARG A 133 -0.41 -9.83 -17.26
C ARG A 133 -1.12 -10.79 -18.22
N ASP A 134 -2.18 -10.33 -18.88
CA ASP A 134 -2.99 -11.17 -19.78
C ASP A 134 -2.19 -11.56 -21.03
N LEU A 135 -1.39 -10.64 -21.57
CA LEU A 135 -0.46 -10.92 -22.69
C LEU A 135 0.65 -11.91 -22.31
N ASP A 136 1.01 -11.99 -21.04
CA ASP A 136 2.00 -12.92 -20.50
C ASP A 136 1.37 -14.25 -20.01
N ASP A 137 0.08 -14.51 -20.29
CA ASP A 137 -0.67 -15.69 -19.84
C ASP A 137 -0.64 -15.90 -18.32
N ARG A 138 -0.58 -14.81 -17.54
CA ARG A 138 -0.58 -14.85 -16.07
C ARG A 138 -1.97 -14.59 -15.50
N ASN A 139 -2.16 -14.96 -14.24
CA ASN A 139 -3.45 -14.86 -13.54
C ASN A 139 -3.36 -14.11 -12.20
N ASN A 140 -2.31 -13.32 -11.97
CA ASN A 140 -2.19 -12.55 -10.73
C ASN A 140 -3.21 -11.39 -10.67
N ASN A 141 -3.55 -10.97 -9.46
CA ASN A 141 -4.42 -9.84 -9.23
C ASN A 141 -3.69 -8.51 -9.49
N VAL A 142 -4.45 -7.49 -9.89
CA VAL A 142 -4.00 -6.11 -9.98
C VAL A 142 -5.03 -5.23 -9.26
N ILE A 143 -4.59 -4.55 -8.20
CA ILE A 143 -5.42 -3.80 -7.27
C ILE A 143 -5.00 -2.34 -7.29
N ALA A 144 -5.93 -1.44 -7.60
CA ALA A 144 -5.76 0.00 -7.45
C ALA A 144 -6.49 0.48 -6.19
N VAL A 145 -5.80 1.23 -5.33
CA VAL A 145 -6.41 1.94 -4.20
C VAL A 145 -6.34 3.44 -4.48
N ILE A 146 -7.50 4.04 -4.69
CA ILE A 146 -7.64 5.45 -5.05
C ILE A 146 -8.56 6.17 -4.05
N GLY A 147 -8.15 7.37 -3.63
CA GLY A 147 -8.97 8.23 -2.77
C GLY A 147 -10.05 8.95 -3.58
N ASP A 148 -11.16 9.30 -2.94
CA ASP A 148 -12.28 10.04 -3.52
C ASP A 148 -11.86 11.38 -4.13
N GLY A 149 -10.95 12.12 -3.48
CA GLY A 149 -10.38 13.34 -4.06
C GLY A 149 -9.60 13.09 -5.35
N ALA A 150 -8.84 11.99 -5.41
CA ALA A 150 -8.08 11.61 -6.61
C ALA A 150 -8.98 11.05 -7.73
N MET A 151 -10.16 10.53 -7.40
CA MET A 151 -11.14 10.10 -8.40
C MET A 151 -11.70 11.26 -9.23
N SER A 152 -11.59 12.50 -8.75
CA SER A 152 -12.21 13.67 -9.40
C SER A 152 -11.50 14.14 -10.67
N ALA A 153 -10.25 13.72 -10.93
CA ALA A 153 -9.53 14.16 -12.13
C ALA A 153 -9.91 13.37 -13.37
N GLY A 154 -9.87 14.03 -14.53
CA GLY A 154 -10.22 13.42 -15.82
C GLY A 154 -9.46 12.12 -16.12
N MET A 155 -8.17 12.04 -15.75
CA MET A 155 -7.34 10.84 -15.94
C MET A 155 -7.95 9.58 -15.30
N ALA A 156 -8.58 9.71 -14.12
CA ALA A 156 -9.24 8.57 -13.47
C ALA A 156 -10.47 8.10 -14.28
N TYR A 157 -11.27 9.04 -14.79
CA TYR A 157 -12.43 8.74 -15.62
C TYR A 157 -12.05 8.15 -16.98
N GLU A 158 -11.03 8.70 -17.64
CA GLU A 158 -10.49 8.15 -18.89
C GLU A 158 -10.02 6.71 -18.70
N ALA A 159 -9.27 6.45 -17.61
CA ALA A 159 -8.78 5.12 -17.29
C ALA A 159 -9.92 4.12 -17.00
N MET A 160 -10.95 4.53 -16.26
CA MET A 160 -12.13 3.69 -16.00
C MET A 160 -12.93 3.40 -17.28
N ASN A 161 -13.13 4.41 -18.13
CA ASN A 161 -13.80 4.21 -19.42
C ASN A 161 -13.03 3.22 -20.31
N ASN A 162 -11.70 3.37 -20.38
CA ASN A 162 -10.85 2.46 -21.14
C ASN A 162 -10.95 1.02 -20.58
N ALA A 163 -10.81 0.85 -19.26
CA ALA A 163 -10.97 -0.45 -18.60
C ALA A 163 -12.37 -1.06 -18.85
N GLY A 164 -13.42 -0.24 -18.89
CA GLY A 164 -14.77 -0.66 -19.21
C GLY A 164 -14.94 -1.12 -20.66
N SER A 165 -14.25 -0.49 -21.61
CA SER A 165 -14.30 -0.88 -23.03
C SER A 165 -13.50 -2.13 -23.39
N MET A 166 -12.57 -2.54 -22.53
CA MET A 166 -11.71 -3.72 -22.75
C MET A 166 -12.32 -5.03 -22.22
N LYS A 167 -13.57 -5.00 -21.75
CA LYS A 167 -14.31 -6.18 -21.28
C LYS A 167 -14.98 -6.94 -22.41
#